data_AF-A0A7V1HVY4-F1
#
_entry.id   AF-A0A7V1HVY4-F1
#
_cell.length_a   1.000
_cell.length_b   1.000
_cell.length_c   1.000
_cell.angle_alpha   90.00
_cell.angle_beta   90.00
_cell.angle_gamma   90.00
#
_symmetry.space_group_name_H-M   'P 1'
#
loop_
_entity.id
_entity.type
_entity.pdbx_description
1 polymer ?
#
loop_
_entity_poly.entity_id
_entity_poly.type
_entity_poly.pdbx_seq_one_letter_code
_entity_poly.pdbx_strand_id
1 'polypeptide(L)'
;MRLLYMAVGISLFCFSNAQGCTGDLNGDDEINQQDLGILLANFGTGDGGDLDGDGDTDQSDLGILLSVYNTPCSEWYVMASVPAGEFAMGDHHLYGFNDEYPVHDVFINAFDIGIYEVTNGQYAEYLNSAMAAGTIEVNGSGVVTLVGRNESLCVTTDRTSTSRITWDGSIFSVVA
;
A
#
# COMPACT_ATOMS: atom_id res chain seq x y z
N MET A 1 31.01 -21.66 5.92
CA MET A 1 30.53 -21.09 4.64
C MET A 1 29.64 -19.91 5.00
N ARG A 2 30.17 -18.69 4.82
CA ARG A 2 29.53 -17.43 5.20
C ARG A 2 28.44 -17.12 4.18
N LEU A 3 27.18 -17.15 4.60
CA LEU A 3 26.10 -16.52 3.85
C LEU A 3 26.15 -15.02 4.14
N LEU A 4 26.70 -14.26 3.19
CA LEU A 4 26.44 -12.83 3.07
C LEU A 4 24.95 -12.69 2.69
N TYR A 5 24.08 -12.49 3.68
CA TYR A 5 22.83 -11.79 3.41
C TYR A 5 23.15 -10.29 3.46
N MET A 6 22.95 -9.66 2.31
CA MET A 6 23.10 -8.23 2.08
C MET A 6 22.10 -7.48 2.96
N ALA A 7 22.54 -7.15 4.18
CA ALA A 7 21.86 -6.23 5.06
C ALA A 7 21.96 -4.81 4.46
N VAL A 8 20.98 -4.45 3.62
CA VAL A 8 20.61 -3.04 3.47
C VAL A 8 19.92 -2.67 4.78
N GLY A 9 20.66 -1.93 5.61
CA GLY A 9 20.22 -1.48 6.93
C GLY A 9 19.04 -0.52 6.83
N ILE A 10 17.83 -1.07 6.85
CA ILE A 10 16.71 -0.43 7.56
C ILE A 10 16.69 -1.11 8.93
N SER A 11 17.22 -0.39 9.92
CA SER A 11 17.02 -0.72 11.33
C SER A 11 15.53 -0.94 11.56
N LEU A 12 15.22 -2.10 12.11
CA LEU A 12 14.11 -2.41 12.99
C LEU A 12 13.29 -1.17 13.42
N PHE A 13 12.35 -0.76 12.58
CA PHE A 13 11.00 -0.63 13.08
C PHE A 13 10.40 -2.00 12.87
N CYS A 14 10.15 -2.70 13.97
CA CYS A 14 8.95 -3.49 14.02
C CYS A 14 7.87 -2.59 13.45
N PHE A 15 7.32 -2.89 12.27
CA PHE A 15 5.98 -2.42 11.98
C PHE A 15 5.09 -3.13 13.01
N SER A 16 5.10 -2.62 14.25
CA SER A 16 3.94 -2.68 15.14
C SER A 16 2.99 -1.54 14.77
N ASN A 17 2.97 -1.16 13.50
CA ASN A 17 1.76 -0.85 12.80
C ASN A 17 1.77 -1.81 11.62
N ALA A 18 1.18 -3.00 11.80
CA ALA A 18 0.34 -3.49 10.72
C ALA A 18 -0.40 -2.25 10.21
N GLN A 19 -0.33 -1.99 8.91
CA GLN A 19 -1.27 -1.06 8.30
C GLN A 19 -2.64 -1.74 8.47
N GLY A 20 -3.18 -1.69 9.69
CA GLY A 20 -4.55 -2.01 9.98
C GLY A 20 -5.33 -1.10 9.06
N CYS A 21 -6.10 -1.70 8.18
CA CYS A 21 -7.20 -1.03 7.54
C CYS A 21 -7.87 -0.09 8.54
N THR A 22 -8.23 1.11 8.09
CA THR A 22 -8.98 2.07 8.91
C THR A 22 -10.10 1.33 9.64
N GLY A 23 -10.07 1.32 10.98
CA GLY A 23 -11.06 0.64 11.81
C GLY A 23 -10.64 -0.67 12.48
N ASP A 24 -9.51 -1.31 12.12
CA ASP A 24 -8.94 -2.42 12.91
C ASP A 24 -8.07 -1.84 14.04
N LEU A 25 -8.68 -1.72 15.22
CA LEU A 25 -8.06 -1.10 16.39
C LEU A 25 -7.28 -2.13 17.23
N ASN A 26 -7.46 -3.42 16.97
CA ASN A 26 -6.87 -4.50 17.76
C ASN A 26 -5.75 -5.25 17.03
N GLY A 27 -5.62 -5.04 15.71
CA GLY A 27 -4.58 -5.59 14.85
C GLY A 27 -4.80 -7.06 14.48
N ASP A 28 -6.05 -7.54 14.44
CA ASP A 28 -6.40 -8.93 14.08
C ASP A 28 -6.83 -9.09 12.62
N ASP A 29 -6.64 -8.07 11.77
CA ASP A 29 -7.01 -8.05 10.35
C ASP A 29 -8.53 -8.20 10.11
N GLU A 30 -9.35 -8.00 11.13
CA GLU A 30 -10.81 -7.99 11.03
C GLU A 30 -11.38 -6.68 11.62
N ILE A 31 -12.32 -6.05 10.93
CA ILE A 31 -13.05 -4.90 11.49
C ILE A 31 -14.36 -5.42 12.05
N ASN A 32 -14.42 -5.70 13.35
CA ASN A 32 -15.55 -6.38 13.97
C ASN A 32 -15.97 -5.73 15.32
N GLN A 33 -16.77 -6.43 16.12
CA GLN A 33 -17.27 -5.94 17.39
C GLN A 33 -16.16 -5.69 18.42
N GLN A 34 -14.99 -6.31 18.27
CA GLN A 34 -13.83 -6.09 19.14
C GLN A 34 -13.26 -4.69 18.92
N ASP A 35 -13.17 -4.23 17.68
CA ASP A 35 -12.71 -2.87 17.35
C ASP A 35 -13.72 -1.82 17.77
N LEU A 36 -15.01 -2.07 17.52
CA LEU A 36 -16.08 -1.22 18.05
C LEU A 36 -16.00 -1.13 19.58
N GLY A 37 -15.66 -2.23 20.25
CA GLY A 37 -15.46 -2.27 21.70
C GLY A 37 -14.30 -1.39 22.18
N ILE A 38 -13.19 -1.34 21.42
CA ILE A 38 -12.03 -0.48 21.72
C ILE A 38 -12.37 1.00 21.53
N LEU A 39 -13.06 1.35 20.44
CA LEU A 39 -13.48 2.72 20.18
C LEU A 39 -14.43 3.20 21.28
N LEU A 40 -15.45 2.40 21.61
CA LEU A 40 -16.41 2.73 22.67
C LEU A 40 -15.76 2.80 24.06
N ALA A 41 -14.68 2.06 24.31
CA ALA A 41 -13.94 2.13 25.57
C ALA A 41 -13.18 3.44 25.74
N ASN A 42 -12.79 4.09 24.64
CA ASN A 42 -12.04 5.35 24.64
C ASN A 42 -12.90 6.59 24.37
N PHE A 43 -14.18 6.40 24.01
CA PHE A 43 -15.11 7.47 23.64
C PHE A 43 -15.16 8.60 24.67
N GLY A 44 -14.74 9.81 24.25
CA GLY A 44 -14.68 11.02 25.06
C GLY A 44 -13.60 11.04 26.14
N THR A 45 -12.63 10.11 26.12
CA THR A 45 -11.64 9.95 27.21
C THR A 45 -10.17 9.78 26.78
N GLY A 46 -9.88 9.42 25.53
CA GLY A 46 -8.50 9.27 25.02
C GLY A 46 -8.45 9.13 23.49
N ASP A 47 -7.25 8.99 22.92
CA ASP A 47 -6.95 8.85 21.48
C ASP A 47 -6.92 7.37 21.00
N GLY A 48 -7.23 6.42 21.88
CA GLY A 48 -7.16 4.98 21.59
C GLY A 48 -8.17 4.46 20.56
N GLY A 49 -9.11 5.31 20.11
CA GLY A 49 -10.03 5.04 19.01
C GLY A 49 -10.07 6.17 17.98
N ASP A 50 -9.07 7.05 17.96
CA ASP A 50 -8.94 8.17 17.03
C ASP A 50 -8.61 7.66 15.63
N LEU A 51 -9.59 7.72 14.72
CA LEU A 51 -9.53 7.23 13.35
C LEU A 51 -9.42 8.36 12.33
N ASP A 52 -9.74 9.61 12.67
CA ASP A 52 -9.52 10.77 11.79
C ASP A 52 -8.27 11.62 12.12
N GLY A 53 -7.62 11.32 13.23
CA GLY A 53 -6.35 11.89 13.66
C GLY A 53 -6.47 13.27 14.28
N ASP A 54 -7.65 13.65 14.78
CA ASP A 54 -7.90 14.97 15.38
C ASP A 54 -7.51 15.07 16.87
N GLY A 55 -7.12 13.94 17.47
CA GLY A 55 -6.62 13.85 18.84
C GLY A 55 -7.69 13.55 19.88
N ASP A 56 -8.92 13.26 19.50
CA ASP A 56 -9.93 12.70 20.39
C ASP A 56 -10.63 11.44 19.83
N THR A 57 -11.57 10.87 20.58
CA THR A 57 -12.36 9.73 20.13
C THR A 57 -13.83 10.07 20.33
N ASP A 58 -14.52 10.40 19.25
CA ASP A 58 -15.87 10.94 19.27
C ASP A 58 -16.79 10.32 18.19
N GLN A 59 -17.89 11.02 17.83
CA GLN A 59 -18.82 10.50 16.84
C GLN A 59 -18.24 10.42 15.43
N SER A 60 -17.18 11.17 15.13
CA SER A 60 -16.48 11.22 13.86
C SER A 60 -15.74 9.91 13.65
N ASP A 61 -15.00 9.45 14.67
CA ASP A 61 -14.34 8.14 14.67
C ASP A 61 -15.35 7.00 14.61
N LEU A 62 -16.44 7.11 15.37
CA LEU A 62 -17.52 6.12 15.31
C LEU A 62 -18.12 6.05 13.90
N GLY A 63 -18.28 7.19 13.24
CA GLY A 63 -18.75 7.28 11.86
C GLY A 63 -17.79 6.58 10.89
N ILE A 64 -16.49 6.76 11.08
CA ILE A 64 -15.44 6.10 10.29
C ILE A 64 -15.48 4.59 10.53
N LEU A 65 -15.45 4.11 11.77
CA LEU A 65 -15.47 2.69 12.10
C LEU A 65 -16.73 2.00 11.57
N LEU A 66 -17.89 2.66 11.66
CA LEU A 66 -19.14 2.13 11.11
C LEU A 66 -19.15 2.10 9.58
N SER A 67 -18.41 2.98 8.90
CA SER A 67 -18.33 2.99 7.43
C SER A 67 -17.56 1.79 6.86
N VAL A 68 -16.71 1.19 7.69
CA VAL A 68 -15.81 0.06 7.35
C VAL A 68 -16.12 -1.20 8.18
N TYR A 69 -17.20 -1.20 8.97
CA TYR A 69 -17.56 -2.31 9.84
C TYR A 69 -17.87 -3.59 9.06
N ASN A 70 -17.30 -4.72 9.49
CA ASN A 70 -17.41 -6.03 8.83
C ASN A 70 -16.94 -6.00 7.36
N THR A 71 -16.05 -5.05 7.04
CA THR A 71 -15.27 -5.09 5.81
C THR A 71 -13.95 -5.81 6.12
N PRO A 72 -13.52 -6.79 5.30
CA PRO A 72 -12.27 -7.49 5.60
C PRO A 72 -11.11 -6.54 5.31
N CYS A 73 -10.14 -6.54 6.23
CA CYS A 73 -8.91 -5.75 6.11
C CYS A 73 -8.10 -6.08 4.84
N SER A 74 -8.37 -7.25 4.25
CA SER A 74 -7.65 -7.84 3.12
C SER A 74 -8.38 -7.86 1.79
N GLU A 75 -9.64 -7.40 1.68
CA GLU A 75 -10.36 -7.46 0.39
C GLU A 75 -9.92 -6.41 -0.64
N TRP A 76 -9.01 -5.50 -0.28
CA TRP A 76 -8.42 -4.60 -1.26
C TRP A 76 -7.30 -5.25 -2.09
N TYR A 77 -6.87 -6.47 -1.73
CA TYR A 77 -5.87 -7.20 -2.52
C TYR A 77 -6.19 -8.68 -2.59
N VAL A 78 -6.97 -9.08 -3.60
CA VAL A 78 -7.20 -10.50 -3.88
C VAL A 78 -5.89 -11.08 -4.44
N MET A 79 -5.34 -12.06 -3.71
CA MET A 79 -4.07 -12.70 -4.01
C MET A 79 -4.27 -14.08 -4.64
N ALA A 80 -3.48 -14.39 -5.67
CA ALA A 80 -3.31 -15.74 -6.20
C ALA A 80 -1.98 -16.32 -5.74
N SER A 81 -2.04 -17.54 -5.20
CA SER A 81 -0.84 -18.28 -4.81
C SER A 81 -0.23 -19.02 -6.01
N VAL A 82 1.03 -18.73 -6.30
CA VAL A 82 1.82 -19.40 -7.34
C VAL A 82 2.74 -20.41 -6.65
N PRO A 83 2.59 -21.72 -6.90
CA PRO A 83 3.42 -22.73 -6.29
C PRO A 83 4.87 -22.68 -6.82
N ALA A 84 5.80 -23.19 -6.02
CA ALA A 84 7.18 -23.36 -6.46
C ALA A 84 7.27 -24.36 -7.61
N GLY A 85 8.09 -24.08 -8.61
CA GLY A 85 8.24 -24.96 -9.77
C GLY A 85 9.17 -24.40 -10.85
N GLU A 86 9.41 -25.23 -11.86
CA GLU A 86 10.10 -24.85 -13.08
C GLU A 86 9.08 -24.48 -14.16
N PHE A 87 9.29 -23.33 -14.80
CA PHE A 87 8.42 -22.78 -15.83
C PHE A 87 9.25 -22.34 -17.03
N ALA A 88 8.80 -22.70 -18.24
CA ALA A 88 9.41 -22.23 -19.48
C ALA A 88 8.93 -20.80 -19.77
N MET A 89 9.83 -19.81 -19.71
CA MET A 89 9.56 -18.40 -19.99
C MET A 89 10.03 -18.04 -21.40
N GLY A 90 9.24 -17.25 -22.12
CA GLY A 90 9.51 -16.80 -23.49
C GLY A 90 8.49 -17.33 -24.50
N ASP A 91 8.60 -16.87 -25.74
CA ASP A 91 7.64 -17.23 -26.78
C ASP A 91 7.93 -18.59 -27.43
N HIS A 92 6.99 -19.52 -27.25
CA HIS A 92 7.03 -20.88 -27.81
C HIS A 92 6.54 -20.97 -29.25
N HIS A 93 5.81 -19.97 -29.74
CA HIS A 93 5.08 -20.03 -31.01
C HIS A 93 5.74 -19.21 -32.12
N LEU A 94 6.87 -18.56 -31.83
CA LEU A 94 7.68 -17.79 -32.77
C LEU A 94 6.98 -16.54 -33.36
N TYR A 95 6.04 -15.95 -32.62
CA TYR A 95 5.29 -14.73 -32.98
C TYR A 95 5.74 -13.46 -32.24
N GLY A 96 6.55 -13.59 -31.18
CA GLY A 96 7.04 -12.49 -30.35
C GLY A 96 8.18 -11.68 -30.99
N PHE A 97 8.51 -10.55 -30.38
CA PHE A 97 9.68 -9.76 -30.74
C PHE A 97 10.99 -10.46 -30.33
N ASN A 98 12.12 -9.94 -30.78
CA ASN A 98 13.43 -10.57 -30.55
C ASN A 98 13.85 -10.63 -29.08
N ASP A 99 13.25 -9.82 -28.21
CA ASP A 99 13.43 -9.80 -26.75
C ASP A 99 12.58 -10.83 -26.01
N GLU A 100 11.66 -11.53 -26.70
CA GLU A 100 10.84 -12.61 -26.13
C GLU A 100 11.47 -14.01 -26.30
N TYR A 101 12.66 -14.09 -26.87
CA TYR A 101 13.42 -15.33 -27.09
C TYR A 101 14.76 -15.36 -26.35
N PRO A 102 15.33 -16.57 -26.14
CA PRO A 102 14.73 -17.88 -26.37
C PRO A 102 13.83 -18.30 -25.21
N VAL A 103 13.00 -19.30 -25.46
CA VAL A 103 12.36 -20.06 -24.39
C VAL A 103 13.45 -20.67 -23.50
N HIS A 104 13.37 -20.42 -22.20
CA HIS A 104 14.29 -20.94 -21.20
C HIS A 104 13.56 -21.28 -19.90
N ASP A 105 14.04 -22.29 -19.18
CA ASP A 105 13.44 -22.74 -17.93
C ASP A 105 13.87 -21.84 -16.76
N VAL A 106 12.90 -21.42 -15.97
CA VAL A 106 13.09 -20.58 -14.77
C VAL A 106 12.48 -21.31 -13.58
N PHE A 107 13.28 -21.49 -12.52
CA PHE A 107 12.77 -21.96 -11.24
C PHE A 107 12.30 -20.76 -10.40
N ILE A 108 11.06 -20.82 -9.93
CA ILE A 108 10.50 -19.84 -8.99
C ILE A 108 10.12 -20.54 -7.69
N ASN A 109 10.36 -19.87 -6.56
CA ASN A 109 9.84 -20.31 -5.27
C ASN A 109 8.33 -20.03 -5.20
N ALA A 110 7.64 -20.57 -4.19
CA ALA A 110 6.24 -20.22 -3.97
C ALA A 110 6.13 -18.75 -3.54
N PHE A 111 5.20 -18.01 -4.15
CA PHE A 111 4.89 -16.63 -3.81
C PHE A 111 3.43 -16.33 -4.15
N ASP A 112 2.90 -15.27 -3.55
CA ASP A 112 1.57 -14.76 -3.86
C ASP A 112 1.67 -13.52 -4.74
N ILE A 113 0.76 -13.38 -5.71
CA ILE A 113 0.68 -12.24 -6.62
C ILE A 113 -0.75 -11.71 -6.66
N GLY A 114 -0.91 -10.39 -6.73
CA GLY A 114 -2.23 -9.79 -6.88
C GLY A 114 -2.90 -10.26 -8.16
N ILE A 115 -4.18 -10.62 -8.10
CA ILE A 115 -4.93 -11.02 -9.29
C ILE A 115 -5.30 -9.82 -10.17
N TYR A 116 -5.24 -8.62 -9.60
CA TYR A 116 -5.50 -7.35 -10.27
C TYR A 116 -4.29 -6.43 -10.14
N GLU A 117 -4.12 -5.55 -11.13
CA GLU A 117 -3.16 -4.45 -11.05
C GLU A 117 -3.56 -3.47 -9.95
N VAL A 118 -2.57 -2.80 -9.37
CA VAL A 118 -2.80 -1.75 -8.37
C VAL A 118 -3.56 -0.61 -9.02
N THR A 119 -4.70 -0.25 -8.44
CA THR A 119 -5.52 0.85 -8.95
C THR A 119 -4.90 2.21 -8.62
N ASN A 120 -5.22 3.23 -9.42
CA ASN A 120 -4.77 4.60 -9.13
C ASN A 120 -5.24 5.09 -7.74
N GLY A 121 -6.39 4.61 -7.25
CA GLY A 121 -6.91 4.96 -5.93
C GLY A 121 -6.04 4.41 -4.81
N GLN A 122 -5.75 3.10 -4.84
CA GLN A 122 -4.84 2.45 -3.91
C GLN A 122 -3.44 3.08 -3.92
N TYR A 123 -2.98 3.47 -5.12
CA TYR A 123 -1.70 4.15 -5.23
C TYR A 123 -1.73 5.56 -4.62
N ALA A 124 -2.81 6.33 -4.80
CA ALA A 124 -2.98 7.64 -4.17
C ALA A 124 -3.03 7.53 -2.62
N GLU A 125 -3.70 6.52 -2.08
CA GLU A 125 -3.71 6.22 -0.64
C GLU A 125 -2.30 5.95 -0.11
N TYR A 126 -1.52 5.11 -0.80
CA TYR A 126 -0.12 4.89 -0.48
C TYR A 126 0.70 6.19 -0.48
N LEU A 127 0.50 7.06 -1.49
CA LEU A 127 1.23 8.32 -1.54
C LEU A 127 0.85 9.25 -0.38
N ASN A 128 -0.42 9.28 0.02
CA ASN A 128 -0.86 10.07 1.18
C ASN A 128 -0.23 9.57 2.49
N SER A 129 -0.22 8.26 2.72
CA SER A 129 0.44 7.69 3.90
C SER A 129 1.95 7.92 3.89
N ALA A 130 2.58 7.81 2.73
CA ALA A 130 4.01 8.04 2.55
C ALA A 130 4.41 9.51 2.77
N MET A 131 3.55 10.47 2.39
CA MET A 131 3.72 11.90 2.71
C MET A 131 3.58 12.17 4.20
N ALA A 132 2.57 11.60 4.86
CA ALA A 132 2.38 11.74 6.30
C ALA A 132 3.58 11.18 7.08
N ALA A 133 4.17 10.08 6.59
CA ALA A 133 5.40 9.50 7.14
C ALA A 133 6.68 10.29 6.79
N GLY A 134 6.60 11.32 5.94
CA GLY A 134 7.75 12.13 5.51
C GLY A 134 8.79 11.34 4.67
N THR A 135 8.36 10.25 4.04
CA THR A 135 9.24 9.37 3.25
C THR A 135 9.34 9.76 1.78
N ILE A 136 8.42 10.60 1.31
CA ILE A 136 8.40 11.14 -0.04
C ILE A 136 8.32 12.66 -0.01
N GLU A 137 8.78 13.28 -1.10
CA GLU A 137 8.71 14.71 -1.34
C GLU A 137 8.12 14.96 -2.73
N VAL A 138 7.36 16.05 -2.85
CA VAL A 138 6.80 16.50 -4.13
C VAL A 138 7.53 17.76 -4.54
N ASN A 139 8.19 17.74 -5.70
CA ASN A 139 8.83 18.94 -6.21
C ASN A 139 7.79 19.89 -6.84
N GLY A 140 8.16 21.17 -6.99
CA GLY A 140 7.28 22.19 -7.62
C GLY A 140 6.95 21.95 -9.10
N SER A 141 7.42 20.85 -9.70
CA SER A 141 7.09 20.40 -11.05
C SER A 141 6.21 19.14 -11.06
N GLY A 142 5.62 18.76 -9.92
CA GLY A 142 4.70 17.63 -9.82
C GLY A 142 5.37 16.26 -9.94
N VAL A 143 6.63 16.12 -9.54
CA VAL A 143 7.28 14.80 -9.45
C VAL A 143 7.34 14.37 -8.00
N VAL A 144 6.93 13.14 -7.74
CA VAL A 144 7.02 12.52 -6.42
C VAL A 144 8.31 11.70 -6.37
N THR A 145 9.19 12.03 -5.43
CA THR A 145 10.47 11.35 -5.21
C THR A 145 10.56 10.82 -3.78
N LEU A 146 11.33 9.75 -3.58
CA LEU A 146 11.65 9.26 -2.24
C LEU A 146 12.68 10.17 -1.58
N VAL A 147 12.43 10.57 -0.34
CA VAL A 147 13.37 11.41 0.43
C VAL A 147 14.69 10.65 0.59
N GLY A 148 15.78 11.28 0.17
CA GLY A 148 17.13 10.70 0.25
C GLY A 148 17.46 9.67 -0.84
N ARG A 149 16.58 9.45 -1.83
CA ARG A 149 16.88 8.66 -3.03
C ARG A 149 16.63 9.51 -4.27
N ASN A 150 17.45 9.31 -5.29
CA ASN A 150 17.29 10.02 -6.57
C ASN A 150 16.33 9.28 -7.52
N GLU A 151 15.30 8.65 -6.95
CA GLU A 151 14.34 7.77 -7.64
C GLU A 151 12.98 8.46 -7.67
N SER A 152 12.48 8.68 -8.89
CA SER A 152 11.13 9.17 -9.14
C SER A 152 10.15 8.01 -9.01
N LEU A 153 9.15 8.16 -8.15
CA LEU A 153 8.05 7.20 -8.01
C LEU A 153 7.03 7.40 -9.12
N CYS A 154 6.50 8.61 -9.23
CA CYS A 154 5.48 8.95 -10.20
C CYS A 154 5.49 10.46 -10.52
N VAL A 155 4.71 10.83 -11.53
CA VAL A 155 4.47 12.21 -11.92
C VAL A 155 3.00 12.54 -11.76
N THR A 156 2.68 13.74 -11.29
CA THR A 156 1.32 14.24 -11.12
C THR A 156 0.82 14.90 -12.41
N THR A 157 -0.46 15.28 -12.40
CA THR A 157 -1.09 16.07 -13.46
C THR A 157 -0.42 17.40 -13.75
N ASP A 158 0.28 17.98 -12.76
CA ASP A 158 0.99 19.25 -12.95
C ASP A 158 2.14 19.13 -13.95
N ARG A 159 2.68 17.92 -14.11
CA ARG A 159 3.75 17.62 -15.07
C ARG A 159 3.23 17.15 -16.41
N THR A 160 2.20 16.32 -16.41
CA THR A 160 1.62 15.76 -17.64
C THR A 160 0.13 15.54 -17.50
N SER A 161 -0.64 15.96 -18.51
CA SER A 161 -2.09 15.75 -18.59
C SER A 161 -2.48 14.27 -18.76
N THR A 162 -1.51 13.39 -19.01
CA THR A 162 -1.73 11.94 -19.08
C THR A 162 -1.66 11.26 -17.72
N SER A 163 -1.15 11.94 -16.69
CA SER A 163 -1.14 11.38 -15.34
C SER A 163 -2.57 11.33 -14.79
N ARG A 164 -2.87 10.25 -14.06
CA ARG A 164 -4.15 10.08 -13.38
C ARG A 164 -4.07 10.43 -11.90
N ILE A 165 -2.90 10.89 -11.42
CA ILE A 165 -2.69 11.29 -10.03
C ILE A 165 -2.58 12.82 -9.95
N THR A 166 -3.45 13.44 -9.18
CA THR A 166 -3.48 14.88 -8.86
C THR A 166 -2.86 15.13 -7.49
N TRP A 167 -2.29 16.31 -7.31
CA TRP A 167 -1.74 16.80 -6.05
C TRP A 167 -2.24 18.22 -5.82
N ASP A 168 -2.84 18.50 -4.66
CA ASP A 168 -3.39 19.82 -4.34
C ASP A 168 -2.48 20.66 -3.40
N GLY A 169 -1.30 20.12 -3.05
CA GLY A 169 -0.40 20.71 -2.06
C GLY A 169 -0.42 20.00 -0.70
N SER A 170 -1.41 19.14 -0.45
CA SER A 170 -1.53 18.39 0.80
C SER A 170 -1.97 16.93 0.60
N ILE A 171 -2.78 16.64 -0.41
CA ILE A 171 -3.40 15.33 -0.64
C ILE A 171 -3.25 14.91 -2.11
N PHE A 172 -2.93 13.64 -2.31
CA PHE A 172 -3.00 12.95 -3.59
C PHE A 172 -4.40 12.42 -3.85
N SER A 173 -4.89 12.66 -5.06
CA SER A 173 -6.20 12.21 -5.53
C SER A 173 -6.11 11.64 -6.95
N VAL A 174 -7.17 10.99 -7.41
CA VAL A 174 -7.27 10.46 -8.77
C VAL A 174 -8.12 11.40 -9.62
N VAL A 175 -7.65 11.71 -10.83
CA VAL A 175 -8.45 12.47 -11.81
C VAL A 175 -9.70 11.65 -12.15
N ALA A 176 -10.87 12.28 -12.04
CA ALA A 176 -12.15 11.70 -12.48
C ALA A 176 -12.13 11.39 -14.00
#